data_AF-A0A0F0I6S0-F1
#
_entry.id   AF-A0A0F0I6S0-F1
#
_cell.length_a   1.000
_cell.length_b   1.000
_cell.length_c   1.000
_cell.angle_alpha   90.00
_cell.angle_beta   90.00
_cell.angle_gamma   90.00
#
_symmetry.space_group_name_H-M   'P 1'
#
loop_
_entity.id
_entity.type
_entity.pdbx_description
1 polymer ?
#
loop_
_entity_poly.entity_id
_entity_poly.type
_entity_poly.pdbx_seq_one_letter_code
_entity_poly.pdbx_strand_id
1 'polypeptide(L)'
;MSLLISPAFWPGSLEVRLHNVDLSREELAEEAKGWLLFVQEECQSTSTPQRRTLVGKWATASQEFRDSYHSRAPACASALAYPAVISSPPRPDKRFLCLPPVDRHTDPRNYVHLVKLLILLYIHQDEWVGVHPFEGLEAGQAPRCHIPEFLASSCFSSTTITLPEILPALYLAAADFNGLVMTRQGTAAFDVPGHAWFVIDPPGLATGRITIVAFGSNGSVHDSTSRRPWNIGQVMGFMQMGRFVSDIVDSSIGGPPQYNEPLDMDLPILELLESTRQSNRFLHEAYCSRANRDVWARIIEQSAPGYLELEAQGREVEFQLEHLLEIE
;
A
#
# COMPACT_ATOMS: atom_id res chain seq x y z
N MET A 1 -17.41 11.48 -8.24
CA MET A 1 -18.20 11.36 -6.99
C MET A 1 -17.35 11.93 -5.86
N SER A 2 -17.64 13.13 -5.37
CA SER A 2 -16.75 13.85 -4.44
C SER A 2 -16.84 13.27 -3.03
N LEU A 3 -15.91 12.39 -2.66
CA LEU A 3 -15.67 12.04 -1.27
C LEU A 3 -14.83 13.16 -0.65
N LEU A 4 -15.51 14.06 0.06
CA LEU A 4 -14.89 15.03 0.97
C LEU A 4 -14.24 14.25 2.13
N ILE A 5 -13.00 13.81 1.96
CA ILE A 5 -12.17 13.39 3.08
C ILE A 5 -11.64 14.67 3.72
N SER A 6 -12.33 15.11 4.76
CA SER A 6 -11.92 16.24 5.59
C SER A 6 -10.51 15.99 6.14
N PRO A 7 -9.61 16.98 6.09
CA PRO A 7 -8.25 16.81 6.56
C PRO A 7 -8.25 16.65 8.07
N ALA A 8 -7.71 15.53 8.52
CA ALA A 8 -7.64 15.15 9.92
C ALA A 8 -6.49 15.89 10.63
N PHE A 9 -6.59 17.22 10.72
CA PHE A 9 -5.95 17.90 11.85
C PHE A 9 -6.77 17.56 13.09
N TRP A 10 -6.12 16.94 14.07
CA TRP A 10 -6.68 16.69 15.39
C TRP A 10 -7.26 18.01 15.94
N PRO A 11 -8.48 18.02 16.50
CA PRO A 11 -8.97 19.23 17.15
C PRO A 11 -8.06 19.54 18.35
N GLY A 12 -7.19 20.53 18.19
CA GLY A 12 -6.11 20.84 19.11
C GLY A 12 -4.77 20.28 18.61
N SER A 13 -3.79 21.16 18.48
CA SER A 13 -2.41 20.98 18.01
C SER A 13 -1.57 19.99 18.85
N LEU A 14 -2.02 18.74 18.96
CA LEU A 14 -1.28 17.68 19.61
C LEU A 14 -0.51 16.89 18.56
N GLU A 15 0.77 17.23 18.38
CA GLU A 15 1.71 16.42 17.61
C GLU A 15 2.01 15.13 18.38
N VAL A 16 1.28 14.07 18.05
CA VAL A 16 1.63 12.72 18.49
C VAL A 16 2.92 12.32 17.76
N ARG A 17 4.00 12.16 18.52
CA ARG A 17 5.30 11.76 17.97
C ARG A 17 5.29 10.27 17.65
N LEU A 18 5.88 9.90 16.51
CA LEU A 18 6.17 8.50 16.21
C LEU A 18 7.29 7.99 17.11
N HIS A 19 7.33 6.68 17.35
CA HIS A 19 8.41 6.06 18.07
C HIS A 19 9.73 6.15 17.27
N ASN A 20 10.86 6.30 17.95
CA ASN A 20 12.12 6.63 17.28
C ASN A 20 12.86 5.41 16.71
N VAL A 21 12.51 4.21 17.16
CA VAL A 21 13.17 2.96 16.77
C VAL A 21 12.14 1.95 16.28
N ASP A 22 12.57 1.05 15.41
CA ASP A 22 11.77 -0.11 15.07
C ASP A 22 11.78 -1.10 16.24
N LEU A 23 10.63 -1.69 16.55
CA LEU A 23 10.44 -2.60 17.68
C LEU A 23 10.00 -3.98 17.17
N SER A 24 10.58 -5.04 17.73
CA SER A 24 10.05 -6.38 17.57
C SER A 24 8.62 -6.48 18.14
N ARG A 25 7.87 -7.52 17.76
CA ARG A 25 6.51 -7.72 18.25
C ARG A 25 6.47 -7.87 19.78
N GLU A 26 7.46 -8.53 20.36
CA GLU A 26 7.60 -8.71 21.81
C GLU A 26 7.88 -7.39 22.52
N GLU A 27 8.80 -6.57 21.99
CA GLU A 27 9.09 -5.24 22.53
C GLU A 27 7.88 -4.31 22.42
N LEU A 28 7.16 -4.37 21.29
CA LEU A 28 5.97 -3.58 21.06
C LEU A 28 4.84 -3.96 22.04
N ALA A 29 4.66 -5.26 22.30
CA ALA A 29 3.68 -5.73 23.28
C ALA A 29 4.04 -5.29 24.71
N GLU A 30 5.32 -5.33 25.08
CA GLU A 30 5.79 -4.84 26.37
C GLU A 30 5.62 -3.32 26.51
N GLU A 31 5.96 -2.54 25.48
CA GLU A 31 5.80 -1.08 25.47
C GLU A 31 4.33 -0.62 25.47
N ALA A 32 3.42 -1.43 24.91
CA ALA A 32 2.01 -1.09 24.78
C ALA A 32 1.14 -1.53 25.97
N LYS A 33 1.62 -2.40 26.88
CA LYS A 33 0.74 -3.00 27.91
C LYS A 33 0.07 -1.97 28.83
N GLY A 34 0.79 -0.90 29.19
CA GLY A 34 0.22 0.19 30.00
C GLY A 34 -0.86 0.96 29.25
N TRP A 35 -0.65 1.18 27.95
CA TRP A 35 -1.61 1.81 27.06
C TRP A 35 -2.88 0.96 26.90
N LEU A 36 -2.73 -0.35 26.71
CA LEU A 36 -3.88 -1.27 26.60
C LEU A 36 -4.76 -1.24 27.86
N LEU A 37 -4.14 -1.24 29.05
CA LEU A 37 -4.88 -1.11 30.30
C LEU A 37 -5.60 0.25 30.41
N PHE A 38 -4.94 1.33 30.04
CA PHE A 38 -5.54 2.67 30.03
C PHE A 38 -6.76 2.74 29.10
N VAL A 39 -6.63 2.21 27.89
CA VAL A 39 -7.73 2.16 26.92
C VAL A 39 -8.88 1.29 27.45
N GLN A 40 -8.59 0.17 28.12
CA GLN A 40 -9.60 -0.67 28.73
C GLN A 40 -10.41 0.03 29.83
N GLU A 41 -9.77 0.87 30.65
CA GLU A 41 -10.44 1.54 31.77
C GLU A 41 -11.14 2.84 31.37
N GLU A 42 -10.59 3.58 30.40
CA GLU A 42 -11.05 4.93 30.05
C GLU A 42 -11.93 5.00 28.80
N CYS A 43 -11.99 3.93 28.01
CA CYS A 43 -12.81 3.93 26.82
C CYS A 43 -14.29 3.70 27.13
N GLN A 44 -15.10 4.67 26.71
CA GLN A 44 -16.55 4.65 26.90
C GLN A 44 -17.33 4.44 25.59
N SER A 45 -16.66 4.54 24.44
CA SER A 45 -17.26 4.33 23.11
C SER A 45 -16.23 4.00 22.03
N THR A 46 -16.65 3.34 20.96
CA THR A 46 -15.85 3.03 19.76
C THR A 46 -15.64 4.21 18.81
N SER A 47 -16.20 5.39 19.14
CA SER A 47 -16.21 6.51 18.21
C SER A 47 -14.80 7.04 17.93
N THR A 48 -14.53 7.43 16.69
CA THR A 48 -13.25 8.04 16.29
C THR A 48 -12.86 9.24 17.17
N PRO A 49 -13.77 10.18 17.52
CA PRO A 49 -13.44 11.25 18.45
C PRO A 49 -12.95 10.75 19.82
N GLN A 50 -13.58 9.72 20.39
CA GLN A 50 -13.16 9.15 21.67
C GLN A 50 -11.76 8.53 21.58
N ARG A 51 -11.50 7.72 20.55
CA ARG A 51 -10.19 7.10 20.33
C ARG A 51 -9.10 8.16 20.19
N ARG A 52 -9.40 9.25 19.47
CA ARG A 52 -8.51 10.40 19.36
C ARG A 52 -8.26 11.06 20.72
N THR A 53 -9.29 11.25 21.54
CA THR A 53 -9.12 11.78 22.91
C THR A 53 -8.20 10.89 23.76
N LEU A 54 -8.33 9.56 23.66
CA LEU A 54 -7.46 8.63 24.38
C LEU A 54 -5.99 8.76 23.95
N VAL A 55 -5.74 8.76 22.63
CA VAL A 55 -4.39 8.95 22.08
C VAL A 55 -3.79 10.28 22.54
N GLY A 56 -4.55 11.37 22.45
CA GLY A 56 -4.09 12.70 22.88
C GLY A 56 -3.79 12.76 24.38
N LYS A 57 -4.64 12.17 25.22
CA LYS A 57 -4.42 12.08 26.68
C LYS A 57 -3.13 11.32 26.99
N TRP A 58 -2.92 10.16 26.37
CA TRP A 58 -1.74 9.34 26.64
C TRP A 58 -0.44 9.98 26.13
N ALA A 59 -0.48 10.60 24.95
CA ALA A 59 0.66 11.30 24.37
C ALA A 59 1.12 12.49 25.22
N THR A 60 0.18 13.21 25.82
CA THR A 60 0.46 14.43 26.63
C THR A 60 0.63 14.18 28.12
N ALA A 61 0.29 12.99 28.60
CA ALA A 61 0.43 12.63 30.01
C ALA A 61 1.89 12.66 30.49
N SER A 62 2.07 12.87 31.79
CA SER A 62 3.38 12.74 32.43
C SER A 62 3.88 11.30 32.38
N GLN A 63 5.19 11.12 32.49
CA GLN A 63 5.75 9.78 32.54
C GLN A 63 5.27 9.00 33.79
N GLU A 64 5.12 9.69 34.93
CA GLU A 64 4.57 9.10 36.15
C GLU A 64 3.15 8.53 35.94
N PHE A 65 2.30 9.25 35.19
CA PHE A 65 0.98 8.76 34.83
C PHE A 65 1.07 7.46 34.03
N ARG A 66 1.89 7.43 32.96
CA ARG A 66 2.04 6.24 32.12
C ARG A 66 2.64 5.06 32.89
N ASP A 67 3.64 5.31 33.73
CA ASP A 67 4.28 4.31 34.57
C ASP A 67 3.31 3.70 35.61
N SER A 68 2.34 4.49 36.11
CA SER A 68 1.31 3.99 37.01
C SER A 68 0.40 2.94 36.36
N TYR A 69 0.10 3.06 35.06
CA TYR A 69 -0.60 2.03 34.28
C TYR A 69 0.33 0.87 33.96
N HIS A 70 1.56 1.16 33.55
CA HIS A 70 2.52 0.13 33.12
C HIS A 70 2.90 -0.85 34.24
N SER A 71 3.01 -0.37 35.47
CA SER A 71 3.39 -1.17 36.65
C SER A 71 2.32 -2.15 37.11
N ARG A 72 1.05 -1.86 36.83
CA ARG A 72 -0.10 -2.70 37.19
C ARG A 72 -0.70 -3.46 35.99
N ALA A 73 -0.27 -3.14 34.78
CA ALA A 73 -0.69 -3.83 33.57
C ALA A 73 -0.19 -5.28 33.56
N PRO A 74 -1.05 -6.25 33.22
CA PRO A 74 -0.61 -7.62 33.04
C PRO A 74 0.35 -7.73 31.86
N ALA A 75 1.14 -8.81 31.82
CA ALA A 75 1.90 -9.15 30.63
C ALA A 75 0.95 -9.34 29.44
N CYS A 76 1.33 -8.80 28.29
CA CYS A 76 0.53 -8.86 27.08
C CYS A 76 1.25 -9.64 25.99
N ALA A 77 0.53 -10.51 25.28
CA ALA A 77 1.09 -11.29 24.17
C ALA A 77 1.05 -10.54 22.83
N SER A 78 0.27 -9.44 22.73
CA SER A 78 0.13 -8.66 21.49
C SER A 78 -0.13 -7.19 21.82
N ALA A 79 0.51 -6.29 21.08
CA ALA A 79 0.30 -4.86 21.23
C ALA A 79 -1.11 -4.41 20.79
N LEU A 80 -1.86 -5.26 20.06
CA LEU A 80 -3.22 -5.01 19.58
C LEU A 80 -4.30 -5.73 20.39
N ALA A 81 -4.01 -6.20 21.60
CA ALA A 81 -4.97 -6.89 22.46
C ALA A 81 -6.00 -5.93 23.09
N TYR A 82 -6.59 -5.04 22.29
CA TYR A 82 -7.64 -4.14 22.71
C TYR A 82 -8.91 -4.92 23.09
N PRO A 83 -9.67 -4.45 24.09
CA PRO A 83 -11.00 -4.98 24.37
C PRO A 83 -11.90 -4.93 23.14
N ALA A 84 -12.68 -5.98 22.91
CA ALA A 84 -13.60 -6.07 21.76
C ALA A 84 -14.58 -4.89 21.67
N VAL A 85 -14.89 -4.25 22.80
CA VAL A 85 -15.77 -3.07 22.88
C VAL A 85 -15.18 -1.81 22.26
N ILE A 86 -13.88 -1.81 21.91
CA ILE A 86 -13.13 -0.66 21.38
C ILE A 86 -12.63 -0.93 19.95
N SER A 87 -12.72 -2.19 19.50
CA SER A 87 -12.34 -2.58 18.16
C SER A 87 -13.21 -1.84 17.15
N SER A 88 -12.59 -0.99 16.34
CA SER A 88 -13.23 -0.54 15.10
C SER A 88 -13.44 -1.74 14.18
N PRO A 89 -14.45 -1.70 13.29
CA PRO A 89 -14.46 -2.63 12.17
C PRO A 89 -13.08 -2.53 11.47
N PRO A 90 -12.44 -3.67 11.17
CA PRO A 90 -11.14 -3.67 10.53
C PRO A 90 -11.25 -2.93 9.20
N ARG A 91 -10.23 -2.09 8.90
CA ARG A 91 -10.05 -1.56 7.56
C ARG A 91 -10.01 -2.74 6.58
N PRO A 92 -10.61 -2.64 5.38
CA PRO A 92 -10.39 -3.64 4.36
C PRO A 92 -8.88 -3.88 4.20
N ASP A 93 -8.46 -5.15 4.24
CA ASP A 93 -7.06 -5.50 4.01
C ASP A 93 -6.76 -5.22 2.53
N LYS A 94 -6.29 -4.01 2.25
CA LYS A 94 -5.96 -3.52 0.93
C LYS A 94 -4.59 -2.84 0.98
N ARG A 95 -3.58 -3.58 0.53
CA ARG A 95 -2.17 -3.17 0.60
C ARG A 95 -1.61 -2.71 -0.74
N PHE A 96 -2.44 -2.68 -1.78
CA PHE A 96 -2.15 -2.01 -3.04
C PHE A 96 -2.66 -0.56 -3.02
N LEU A 97 -1.73 0.39 -3.07
CA LEU A 97 -1.97 1.83 -2.86
C LEU A 97 -1.49 2.65 -4.06
N CYS A 98 -2.18 3.76 -4.31
CA CYS A 98 -1.74 4.81 -5.24
C CYS A 98 -1.71 6.15 -4.50
N LEU A 99 -0.53 6.77 -4.45
CA LEU A 99 -0.29 8.03 -3.74
C LEU A 99 -0.49 9.28 -4.61
N PRO A 100 -0.07 9.30 -5.89
CA PRO A 100 -0.27 10.46 -6.74
C PRO A 100 -1.76 10.78 -6.96
N PRO A 101 -2.11 12.06 -7.17
CA PRO A 101 -3.45 12.42 -7.62
C PRO A 101 -3.65 11.91 -9.06
N VAL A 102 -4.79 11.25 -9.29
CA VAL A 102 -5.13 10.57 -10.54
C VAL A 102 -6.55 10.90 -10.98
N ASP A 103 -7.05 12.10 -10.69
CA ASP A 103 -8.37 12.49 -11.16
C ASP A 103 -8.35 12.76 -12.67
N ARG A 104 -9.41 12.31 -13.36
CA ARG A 104 -9.52 12.42 -14.83
C ARG A 104 -9.57 13.86 -15.34
N HIS A 105 -10.05 14.78 -14.52
CA HIS A 105 -10.23 16.18 -14.88
C HIS A 105 -9.05 17.03 -14.43
N THR A 106 -8.54 16.81 -13.21
CA THR A 106 -7.43 17.61 -12.67
C THR A 106 -6.05 17.05 -12.99
N ASP A 107 -5.92 15.73 -13.13
CA ASP A 107 -4.65 15.03 -13.31
C ASP A 107 -4.71 13.98 -14.45
N PRO A 108 -5.16 14.38 -15.67
CA PRO A 108 -5.46 13.44 -16.75
C PRO A 108 -4.27 12.58 -17.16
N ARG A 109 -3.04 13.15 -17.14
CA ARG A 109 -1.82 12.39 -17.48
C ARG A 109 -1.53 11.29 -16.46
N ASN A 110 -1.64 11.62 -15.17
CA ASN A 110 -1.45 10.64 -14.09
C ASN A 110 -2.51 9.53 -14.17
N TYR A 111 -3.75 9.89 -14.48
CA TYR A 111 -4.81 8.90 -14.69
C TYR A 111 -4.51 7.96 -15.87
N VAL A 112 -4.06 8.49 -17.01
CA VAL A 112 -3.68 7.67 -18.18
C VAL A 112 -2.51 6.74 -17.85
N HIS A 113 -1.48 7.25 -17.15
CA HIS A 113 -0.36 6.44 -16.69
C HIS A 113 -0.81 5.34 -15.72
N LEU A 114 -1.75 5.64 -14.82
CA LEU A 114 -2.33 4.67 -13.90
C LEU A 114 -3.07 3.57 -14.67
N VAL A 115 -3.99 3.92 -15.56
CA VAL A 115 -4.75 2.95 -16.37
C VAL A 115 -3.77 2.03 -17.10
N LYS A 116 -2.78 2.60 -17.78
CA LYS A 116 -1.76 1.84 -18.50
C LYS A 116 -0.98 0.90 -17.57
N LEU A 117 -0.54 1.39 -16.40
CA LEU A 117 0.18 0.58 -15.40
C LEU A 117 -0.68 -0.59 -14.91
N LEU A 118 -1.98 -0.37 -14.66
CA LEU A 118 -2.90 -1.43 -14.23
C LEU A 118 -3.14 -2.47 -15.32
N ILE A 119 -3.28 -2.06 -16.58
CA ILE A 119 -3.39 -2.99 -17.71
C ILE A 119 -2.13 -3.85 -17.83
N LEU A 120 -0.95 -3.26 -17.63
CA LEU A 120 0.32 -3.98 -17.69
C LEU A 120 0.47 -5.06 -16.60
N LEU A 121 -0.33 -5.06 -15.53
CA LEU A 121 -0.34 -6.14 -14.53
C LEU A 121 -0.92 -7.46 -15.09
N TYR A 122 -1.70 -7.40 -16.16
CA TYR A 122 -2.24 -8.58 -16.87
C TYR A 122 -1.24 -9.16 -17.90
N ILE A 123 -0.07 -8.53 -18.07
CA ILE A 123 0.97 -9.05 -18.95
C ILE A 123 1.83 -10.03 -18.15
N HIS A 124 1.60 -11.33 -18.33
CA HIS A 124 2.34 -12.38 -17.64
C HIS A 124 3.49 -12.89 -18.50
N GLN A 125 4.69 -13.02 -17.92
CA GLN A 125 5.86 -13.55 -18.63
C GLN A 125 6.10 -15.04 -18.40
N ASP A 126 5.59 -15.56 -17.29
CA ASP A 126 5.76 -16.93 -16.85
C ASP A 126 4.51 -17.77 -17.16
N GLU A 127 4.69 -19.09 -17.13
CA GLU A 127 3.59 -20.06 -17.28
C GLU A 127 2.75 -20.16 -15.98
N TRP A 128 3.08 -19.35 -14.97
CA TRP A 128 2.42 -19.34 -13.67
C TRP A 128 1.18 -18.46 -13.75
N VAL A 129 0.07 -19.13 -14.05
CA VAL A 129 -1.33 -18.76 -13.81
C VAL A 129 -1.69 -17.41 -14.41
N GLY A 130 -2.50 -17.41 -15.48
CA GLY A 130 -3.00 -16.20 -16.16
C GLY A 130 -4.00 -15.37 -15.34
N VAL A 131 -3.76 -15.30 -14.03
CA VAL A 131 -4.55 -14.68 -12.99
C VAL A 131 -3.81 -13.42 -12.56
N HIS A 132 -4.56 -12.34 -12.33
CA HIS A 132 -3.99 -11.07 -11.94
C HIS A 132 -3.17 -11.18 -10.63
N PRO A 133 -1.98 -10.55 -10.52
CA PRO A 133 -1.05 -10.77 -9.40
C PRO A 133 -1.63 -10.45 -8.02
N PHE A 134 -2.62 -9.56 -7.94
CA PHE A 134 -3.27 -9.18 -6.68
C PHE A 134 -4.53 -9.97 -6.33
N GLU A 135 -4.97 -10.93 -7.16
CA GLU A 135 -6.12 -11.79 -6.82
C GLU A 135 -5.81 -12.83 -5.72
N GLY A 136 -4.53 -12.99 -5.35
CA GLY A 136 -4.10 -13.82 -4.22
C GLY A 136 -4.18 -13.13 -2.85
N LEU A 137 -3.76 -13.85 -1.80
CA LEU A 137 -3.83 -13.39 -0.39
C LEU A 137 -2.88 -12.21 -0.07
N GLU A 138 -1.81 -12.04 -0.85
CA GLU A 138 -0.67 -11.22 -0.46
C GLU A 138 -0.86 -9.71 -0.64
N ALA A 139 -1.74 -9.25 -1.53
CA ALA A 139 -2.07 -7.82 -1.65
C ALA A 139 -3.25 -7.40 -0.77
N GLY A 140 -3.82 -8.38 -0.05
CA GLY A 140 -4.96 -8.23 0.84
C GLY A 140 -6.19 -9.02 0.39
N GLN A 141 -7.26 -8.91 1.15
CA GLN A 141 -8.53 -9.64 0.94
C GLN A 141 -9.72 -8.72 0.63
N ALA A 142 -9.45 -7.42 0.46
CA ALA A 142 -10.48 -6.47 0.09
C ALA A 142 -11.01 -6.75 -1.34
N PRO A 143 -12.32 -6.57 -1.58
CA PRO A 143 -12.88 -6.63 -2.93
C PRO A 143 -12.16 -5.67 -3.89
N ARG A 144 -11.99 -6.08 -5.15
CA ARG A 144 -11.27 -5.31 -6.18
C ARG A 144 -9.85 -4.92 -5.74
N CYS A 145 -9.13 -5.89 -5.19
CA CYS A 145 -7.71 -5.77 -4.82
C CYS A 145 -6.81 -5.44 -6.03
N HIS A 146 -7.27 -5.71 -7.26
CA HIS A 146 -6.60 -5.34 -8.50
C HIS A 146 -6.63 -3.83 -8.80
N ILE A 147 -7.52 -3.05 -8.17
CA ILE A 147 -7.52 -1.58 -8.24
C ILE A 147 -6.87 -1.02 -6.98
N PRO A 148 -5.93 -0.08 -7.04
CA PRO A 148 -5.30 0.45 -5.84
C PRO A 148 -6.28 1.28 -5.02
N GLU A 149 -6.05 1.35 -3.71
CA GLU A 149 -6.69 2.36 -2.86
C GLU A 149 -5.98 3.70 -3.06
N PHE A 150 -6.76 4.75 -3.32
CA PHE A 150 -6.24 6.09 -3.52
C PHE A 150 -6.09 6.80 -2.17
N LEU A 151 -4.84 7.03 -1.77
CA LEU A 151 -4.56 7.84 -0.60
C LEU A 151 -4.46 9.30 -1.04
N ALA A 152 -5.60 9.98 -0.99
CA ALA A 152 -5.63 11.42 -1.23
C ALA A 152 -4.80 12.14 -0.18
N SER A 153 -3.96 13.09 -0.62
CA SER A 153 -3.41 14.09 0.29
C SER A 153 -4.57 14.80 0.96
N SER A 154 -4.61 14.76 2.29
CA SER A 154 -5.66 15.41 3.08
C SER A 154 -5.81 16.86 2.62
N CYS A 155 -7.05 17.29 2.33
CA CYS A 155 -7.33 18.61 1.79
C CYS A 155 -6.52 19.71 2.53
N PHE A 156 -5.96 20.67 1.82
CA PHE A 156 -5.06 21.75 2.30
C PHE A 156 -3.54 21.51 2.22
N SER A 157 -3.05 20.29 2.02
CA SER A 157 -1.63 20.08 1.66
C SER A 157 -1.54 19.70 0.18
N SER A 158 -0.86 20.51 -0.63
CA SER A 158 -0.52 20.16 -2.03
C SER A 158 0.58 19.10 -2.12
N THR A 159 0.96 18.51 -1.00
CA THR A 159 2.11 17.60 -0.89
C THR A 159 1.62 16.17 -0.96
N THR A 160 2.12 15.41 -1.94
CA THR A 160 1.83 13.98 -2.06
C THR A 160 2.39 13.23 -0.86
N ILE A 161 1.59 12.29 -0.32
CA ILE A 161 2.02 11.38 0.74
C ILE A 161 3.25 10.61 0.28
N THR A 162 4.27 10.54 1.13
CA THR A 162 5.49 9.74 0.92
C THR A 162 5.37 8.39 1.63
N LEU A 163 6.26 7.43 1.32
CA LEU A 163 6.20 6.09 1.90
C LEU A 163 6.15 6.10 3.44
N PRO A 164 7.01 6.85 4.17
CA PRO A 164 6.98 6.87 5.64
C PRO A 164 5.70 7.50 6.24
N GLU A 165 4.93 8.22 5.43
CA GLU A 165 3.69 8.87 5.86
C GLU A 165 2.45 7.97 5.66
N ILE A 166 2.60 6.81 5.01
CA ILE A 166 1.47 5.88 4.75
C ILE A 166 0.85 5.36 6.04
N LEU A 167 1.64 4.76 6.95
CA LEU A 167 1.07 4.22 8.21
C LEU A 167 0.49 5.33 9.10
N PRO A 168 1.15 6.50 9.27
CA PRO A 168 0.52 7.64 9.94
C PRO A 168 -0.80 8.08 9.30
N ALA A 169 -0.86 8.19 7.97
CA ALA A 169 -2.07 8.61 7.28
C ALA A 169 -3.23 7.60 7.45
N LEU A 170 -2.91 6.30 7.42
CA LEU A 170 -3.91 5.24 7.55
C LEU A 170 -4.38 5.03 8.99
N TYR A 171 -3.45 4.91 9.92
CA TYR A 171 -3.75 4.43 11.28
C TYR A 171 -3.74 5.55 12.31
N LEU A 172 -2.78 6.48 12.25
CA LEU A 172 -2.68 7.54 13.25
C LEU A 172 -3.79 8.58 13.04
N ALA A 173 -3.99 9.08 11.81
CA ALA A 173 -4.99 10.12 11.53
C ALA A 173 -6.42 9.70 11.93
N ALA A 174 -6.77 8.43 11.76
CA ALA A 174 -8.07 7.87 12.15
C ALA A 174 -8.13 7.35 13.60
N ALA A 175 -7.00 7.38 14.34
CA ALA A 175 -6.82 6.66 15.60
C ALA A 175 -7.29 5.20 15.49
N ASP A 176 -6.86 4.51 14.42
CA ASP A 176 -7.28 3.15 14.10
C ASP A 176 -6.48 2.10 14.89
N PHE A 177 -7.09 1.63 15.96
CA PHE A 177 -6.52 0.64 16.88
C PHE A 177 -6.37 -0.77 16.27
N ASN A 178 -6.75 -0.97 15.00
CA ASN A 178 -6.41 -2.21 14.27
C ASN A 178 -4.94 -2.29 13.85
N GLY A 179 -4.21 -1.17 13.93
CA GLY A 179 -2.77 -1.14 13.65
C GLY A 179 -2.01 -0.12 14.49
N LEU A 180 -2.68 0.87 15.08
CA LEU A 180 -2.07 1.88 15.95
C LEU A 180 -1.94 1.38 17.40
N VAL A 181 -0.79 1.62 18.00
CA VAL A 181 -0.54 1.45 19.44
C VAL A 181 0.23 2.65 20.00
N MET A 182 0.15 2.87 21.32
CA MET A 182 0.95 3.86 22.02
C MET A 182 1.94 3.18 22.95
N THR A 183 3.17 3.68 22.97
CA THR A 183 4.25 3.17 23.82
C THR A 183 4.21 3.78 25.22
N ARG A 184 5.04 3.25 26.13
CA ARG A 184 5.22 3.77 27.49
C ARG A 184 5.69 5.22 27.53
N GLN A 185 6.35 5.68 26.47
CA GLN A 185 6.84 7.07 26.32
C GLN A 185 5.80 8.02 25.72
N GLY A 186 4.59 7.52 25.43
CA GLY A 186 3.52 8.27 24.76
C GLY A 186 3.83 8.63 23.31
N THR A 187 4.63 7.78 22.65
CA THR A 187 4.84 7.85 21.20
C THR A 187 3.96 6.81 20.50
N ALA A 188 3.59 7.08 19.25
CA ALA A 188 2.81 6.17 18.42
C ALA A 188 3.72 5.15 17.73
N ALA A 189 3.26 3.91 17.66
CA ALA A 189 3.87 2.85 16.87
C ALA A 189 2.77 2.03 16.18
N PHE A 190 3.17 1.16 15.27
CA PHE A 190 2.30 0.38 14.40
C PHE A 190 2.60 -1.11 14.55
N ASP A 191 1.58 -1.92 14.81
CA ASP A 191 1.63 -3.39 14.73
C ASP A 191 0.85 -3.81 13.49
N VAL A 192 1.37 -3.46 12.30
CA VAL A 192 0.79 -3.95 11.06
C VAL A 192 1.36 -5.33 10.75
N PRO A 193 0.58 -6.25 10.17
CA PRO A 193 1.10 -7.51 9.69
C PRO A 193 2.36 -7.27 8.84
N GLY A 194 3.44 -8.02 9.08
CA GLY A 194 4.74 -7.90 8.39
C GLY A 194 4.72 -8.31 6.92
N HIS A 195 3.58 -8.12 6.25
CA HIS A 195 3.43 -8.36 4.84
C HIS A 195 3.88 -7.16 4.01
N ALA A 196 4.14 -7.43 2.75
CA ALA A 196 4.47 -6.41 1.78
C ALA A 196 3.27 -5.48 1.48
N TRP A 197 3.60 -4.23 1.20
CA TRP A 197 2.72 -3.24 0.60
C TRP A 197 3.17 -2.97 -0.83
N PHE A 198 2.22 -2.72 -1.71
CA PHE A 198 2.43 -2.45 -3.13
C PHE A 198 2.00 -1.03 -3.39
N VAL A 199 2.94 -0.16 -3.75
CA VAL A 199 2.72 1.28 -3.77
C VAL A 199 3.09 1.83 -5.14
N ILE A 200 2.12 2.48 -5.77
CA ILE A 200 2.37 3.39 -6.89
C ILE A 200 2.65 4.76 -6.28
N ASP A 201 3.93 5.09 -6.15
CA ASP A 201 4.41 6.41 -5.74
C ASP A 201 4.59 7.33 -6.97
N PRO A 202 4.86 8.63 -6.82
CA PRO A 202 5.00 9.53 -7.97
C PRO A 202 6.07 9.09 -8.99
N PRO A 203 7.28 8.67 -8.59
CA PRO A 203 8.26 8.13 -9.52
C PRO A 203 7.78 6.83 -10.20
N GLY A 204 7.13 5.94 -9.46
CA GLY A 204 6.60 4.68 -9.94
C GLY A 204 5.53 4.89 -11.01
N LEU A 205 4.58 5.80 -10.79
CA LEU A 205 3.56 6.15 -11.77
C LEU A 205 4.18 6.68 -13.08
N ALA A 206 5.13 7.61 -12.96
CA ALA A 206 5.79 8.21 -14.12
C ALA A 206 6.68 7.22 -14.90
N THR A 207 7.17 6.17 -14.24
CA THR A 207 8.14 5.22 -14.81
C THR A 207 7.58 3.81 -15.02
N GLY A 208 6.28 3.60 -14.80
CA GLY A 208 5.64 2.29 -14.95
C GLY A 208 6.16 1.23 -13.98
N ARG A 209 6.34 1.60 -12.71
CA ARG A 209 6.85 0.70 -11.66
C ARG A 209 6.00 0.75 -10.40
N ILE A 210 5.98 -0.37 -9.68
CA ILE A 210 5.33 -0.51 -8.38
C ILE A 210 6.43 -0.76 -7.35
N THR A 211 6.41 0.03 -6.28
CA THR A 211 7.30 -0.14 -5.14
C THR A 211 6.69 -1.15 -4.18
N ILE A 212 7.43 -2.22 -3.92
CA ILE A 212 7.14 -3.23 -2.90
C ILE A 212 7.88 -2.79 -1.64
N VAL A 213 7.18 -2.67 -0.52
CA VAL A 213 7.74 -2.09 0.70
C VAL A 213 7.27 -2.84 1.95
N ALA A 214 8.20 -3.04 2.89
CA ALA A 214 7.91 -3.44 4.26
C ALA A 214 8.15 -2.25 5.19
N PHE A 215 7.23 -2.04 6.14
CA PHE A 215 7.34 -0.98 7.14
C PHE A 215 7.76 -1.55 8.49
N GLY A 216 8.59 -0.80 9.21
CA GLY A 216 8.83 -1.03 10.64
C GLY A 216 7.68 -0.51 11.51
N SER A 217 7.71 -0.85 12.80
CA SER A 217 6.71 -0.43 13.79
C SER A 217 6.70 1.09 14.01
N ASN A 218 7.76 1.81 13.66
CA ASN A 218 7.80 3.27 13.70
C ASN A 218 7.23 3.93 12.43
N GLY A 219 6.79 3.16 11.44
CA GLY A 219 6.31 3.66 10.15
C GLY A 219 7.41 3.96 9.13
N SER A 220 8.68 3.78 9.49
CA SER A 220 9.79 3.90 8.55
C SER A 220 9.81 2.73 7.56
N VAL A 221 10.43 2.96 6.40
CA VAL A 221 10.66 1.91 5.41
C VAL A 221 11.81 1.03 5.89
N HIS A 222 11.52 -0.26 6.11
CA HIS A 222 12.52 -1.25 6.50
C HIS A 222 13.23 -1.81 5.26
N ASP A 223 12.47 -2.39 4.33
CA ASP A 223 12.94 -2.88 3.03
C ASP A 223 12.08 -2.35 1.91
N SER A 224 12.68 -2.08 0.75
CA SER A 224 11.91 -1.73 -0.44
C SER A 224 12.61 -2.10 -1.75
N THR A 225 11.81 -2.35 -2.78
CA THR A 225 12.29 -2.55 -4.14
C THR A 225 11.21 -2.20 -5.16
N SER A 226 11.59 -1.77 -6.36
CA SER A 226 10.62 -1.45 -7.41
C SER A 226 10.62 -2.53 -8.50
N ARG A 227 9.44 -2.86 -9.00
CA ARG A 227 9.24 -3.83 -10.07
C ARG A 227 8.33 -3.29 -11.17
N ARG A 228 8.58 -3.70 -12.41
CA ARG A 228 7.63 -3.50 -13.51
C ARG A 228 6.40 -4.40 -13.28
N PRO A 229 5.20 -3.98 -13.74
CA PRO A 229 3.94 -4.70 -13.50
C PRO A 229 4.01 -6.21 -13.81
N TRP A 230 4.55 -6.56 -14.97
CA TRP A 230 4.67 -7.96 -15.43
C TRP A 230 5.69 -8.81 -14.66
N ASN A 231 6.45 -8.22 -13.73
CA ASN A 231 7.35 -8.95 -12.83
C ASN A 231 6.75 -9.15 -11.43
N ILE A 232 5.57 -8.56 -11.14
CA ILE A 232 4.91 -8.66 -9.83
C ILE A 232 4.36 -10.07 -9.59
N GLY A 233 3.88 -10.76 -10.63
CA GLY A 233 3.39 -12.15 -10.50
C GLY A 233 4.41 -13.08 -9.86
N GLN A 234 5.67 -13.01 -10.30
CA GLN A 234 6.75 -13.79 -9.70
C GLN A 234 6.97 -13.42 -8.23
N VAL A 235 6.97 -12.13 -7.89
CA VAL A 235 7.09 -11.67 -6.50
C VAL A 235 6.00 -12.27 -5.61
N MET A 236 4.75 -12.28 -6.10
CA MET A 236 3.61 -12.85 -5.38
C MET A 236 3.78 -14.33 -5.12
N GLY A 237 4.20 -15.10 -6.12
CA GLY A 237 4.44 -16.54 -5.95
C GLY A 237 5.45 -16.82 -4.83
N PHE A 238 6.51 -16.02 -4.72
CA PHE A 238 7.49 -16.18 -3.63
C PHE A 238 6.97 -15.71 -2.27
N MET A 239 6.19 -14.63 -2.22
CA MET A 239 5.56 -14.17 -0.97
C MET A 239 4.58 -15.20 -0.41
N GLN A 240 3.80 -15.86 -1.28
CA GLN A 240 2.92 -16.98 -0.90
C GLN A 240 3.69 -18.18 -0.34
N MET A 241 4.99 -18.32 -0.67
CA MET A 241 5.90 -19.29 -0.07
C MET A 241 6.57 -18.78 1.22
N GLY A 242 6.07 -17.68 1.80
CA GLY A 242 6.53 -17.11 3.05
C GLY A 242 7.81 -16.26 2.94
N ARG A 243 8.16 -15.77 1.75
CA ARG A 243 9.31 -14.84 1.59
C ARG A 243 8.94 -13.42 1.99
N PHE A 244 9.85 -12.76 2.68
CA PHE A 244 9.73 -11.36 3.08
C PHE A 244 10.26 -10.42 1.99
N VAL A 245 9.99 -9.11 2.13
CA VAL A 245 10.49 -8.09 1.17
C VAL A 245 12.02 -8.08 1.11
N SER A 246 12.70 -8.29 2.25
CA SER A 246 14.16 -8.46 2.29
C SER A 246 14.64 -9.60 1.39
N ASP A 247 13.97 -10.75 1.41
CA ASP A 247 14.31 -11.88 0.53
C ASP A 247 14.13 -11.52 -0.96
N ILE A 248 13.10 -10.73 -1.29
CA ILE A 248 12.84 -10.24 -2.66
C ILE A 248 13.99 -9.34 -3.12
N VAL A 249 14.48 -8.47 -2.23
CA VAL A 249 15.63 -7.59 -2.47
C VAL A 249 16.89 -8.42 -2.69
N ASP A 250 17.24 -9.26 -1.72
CA ASP A 250 18.50 -10.01 -1.70
C ASP A 250 18.60 -11.02 -2.83
N SER A 251 17.49 -11.70 -3.15
CA SER A 251 17.45 -12.71 -4.22
C SER A 251 17.08 -12.14 -5.59
N SER A 252 16.85 -10.83 -5.70
CA SER A 252 16.40 -10.17 -6.94
C SER A 252 15.17 -10.85 -7.57
N ILE A 253 14.22 -11.30 -6.75
CA ILE A 253 12.97 -11.91 -7.22
C ILE A 253 12.17 -10.86 -7.99
N GLY A 254 11.57 -11.23 -9.13
CA GLY A 254 11.01 -10.28 -10.10
C GLY A 254 12.08 -9.65 -11.01
N GLY A 255 13.30 -10.17 -10.97
CA GLY A 255 14.42 -9.78 -11.82
C GLY A 255 15.33 -8.70 -11.23
N PRO A 256 16.64 -8.73 -11.56
CA PRO A 256 17.59 -7.68 -11.18
C PRO A 256 17.27 -6.33 -11.85
N PRO A 257 17.92 -5.22 -11.45
CA PRO A 257 17.57 -3.86 -11.85
C PRO A 257 17.42 -3.64 -13.37
N GLN A 258 18.21 -4.32 -14.21
CA GLN A 258 18.13 -4.18 -15.66
C GLN A 258 16.80 -4.64 -16.28
N TYR A 259 16.03 -5.50 -15.59
CA TYR A 259 14.69 -5.93 -16.03
C TYR A 259 13.58 -5.07 -15.43
N ASN A 260 13.94 -4.12 -14.56
CA ASN A 260 13.05 -3.20 -13.86
C ASN A 260 13.45 -1.73 -14.08
N GLU A 261 14.10 -1.45 -15.21
CA GLU A 261 14.42 -0.08 -15.66
C GLU A 261 13.13 0.72 -15.88
N PRO A 262 13.16 2.06 -15.80
CA PRO A 262 12.02 2.91 -16.14
C PRO A 262 11.41 2.58 -17.50
N LEU A 263 10.08 2.66 -17.59
CA LEU A 263 9.32 2.62 -18.83
C LEU A 263 8.96 4.04 -19.26
N ASP A 264 8.88 4.27 -20.57
CA ASP A 264 8.27 5.47 -21.12
C ASP A 264 6.75 5.29 -21.17
N MET A 265 6.07 5.79 -20.15
CA MET A 265 4.61 5.66 -19.99
C MET A 265 3.82 6.52 -20.98
N ASP A 266 4.47 7.42 -21.72
CA ASP A 266 3.82 8.25 -22.75
C ASP A 266 3.73 7.52 -24.10
N LEU A 267 4.48 6.42 -24.31
CA LEU A 267 4.34 5.58 -25.51
C LEU A 267 3.01 4.80 -25.49
N PRO A 268 2.36 4.58 -26.64
CA PRO A 268 1.25 3.63 -26.75
C PRO A 268 1.61 2.27 -26.15
N ILE A 269 0.69 1.62 -25.44
CA ILE A 269 0.99 0.43 -24.61
C ILE A 269 1.64 -0.69 -25.43
N LEU A 270 1.22 -0.88 -26.68
CA LEU A 270 1.80 -1.91 -27.58
C LEU A 270 3.20 -1.54 -28.05
N GLU A 271 3.51 -0.25 -28.21
CA GLU A 271 4.84 0.24 -28.59
C GLU A 271 5.81 0.17 -27.40
N LEU A 272 5.32 0.43 -26.20
CA LEU A 272 6.06 0.23 -24.94
C LEU A 272 6.47 -1.24 -24.78
N LEU A 273 5.55 -2.19 -24.99
CA LEU A 273 5.84 -3.62 -24.90
C LEU A 273 6.82 -4.07 -26.00
N GLU A 274 6.63 -3.59 -27.24
CA GLU A 274 7.48 -3.93 -28.36
C GLU A 274 8.90 -3.38 -28.20
N SER A 275 9.07 -2.13 -27.76
CA SER A 275 10.38 -1.54 -27.47
C SER A 275 11.11 -2.28 -26.34
N THR A 276 10.38 -2.72 -25.31
CA THR A 276 10.91 -3.57 -24.24
C THR A 276 11.41 -4.92 -24.78
N ARG A 277 10.64 -5.54 -25.69
CA ARG A 277 11.00 -6.82 -26.34
C ARG A 277 12.25 -6.67 -27.20
N GLN A 278 12.30 -5.64 -28.04
CA GLN A 278 13.45 -5.35 -28.92
C GLN A 278 14.73 -5.09 -28.15
N SER A 279 14.60 -4.53 -26.94
CA SER A 279 15.73 -4.27 -26.03
C SER A 279 16.11 -5.48 -25.15
N ASN A 280 15.44 -6.63 -25.33
CA ASN A 280 15.61 -7.84 -24.53
C ASN A 280 15.51 -7.59 -23.01
N ARG A 281 14.54 -6.76 -22.60
CA ARG A 281 14.33 -6.33 -21.20
C ARG A 281 13.16 -7.03 -20.50
N PHE A 282 12.64 -8.11 -21.07
CA PHE A 282 11.79 -9.06 -20.33
C PHE A 282 12.67 -10.06 -19.58
N LEU A 283 12.21 -10.52 -18.42
CA LEU A 283 12.96 -11.42 -17.54
C LEU A 283 13.11 -12.81 -18.17
N HIS A 284 12.08 -13.30 -18.85
CA HIS A 284 12.07 -14.63 -19.47
C HIS A 284 12.35 -14.57 -20.98
N GLU A 285 13.50 -15.08 -21.43
CA GLU A 285 13.87 -15.09 -22.86
C GLU A 285 12.86 -15.84 -23.74
N ALA A 286 12.27 -16.92 -23.23
CA ALA A 286 11.21 -17.65 -23.91
C ALA A 286 9.99 -16.77 -24.21
N TYR A 287 9.67 -15.82 -23.31
CA TYR A 287 8.61 -14.86 -23.53
C TYR A 287 8.93 -13.94 -24.72
N CYS A 288 10.16 -13.43 -24.83
CA CYS A 288 10.59 -12.61 -25.97
C CYS A 288 10.37 -13.29 -27.35
N SER A 289 10.47 -14.62 -27.39
CA SER A 289 10.29 -15.42 -28.61
C SER A 289 8.83 -15.73 -28.96
N ARG A 290 7.95 -15.80 -27.95
CA ARG A 290 6.53 -16.17 -28.10
C ARG A 290 5.61 -14.95 -28.14
N ALA A 291 5.98 -13.90 -27.41
CA ALA A 291 5.21 -12.67 -27.31
C ALA A 291 5.34 -11.83 -28.57
N ASN A 292 4.21 -11.40 -29.09
CA ASN A 292 4.13 -10.48 -30.21
C ASN A 292 2.96 -9.52 -30.00
N ARG A 293 2.89 -8.51 -30.87
CA ARG A 293 1.88 -7.45 -30.80
C ARG A 293 0.44 -7.97 -30.77
N ASP A 294 0.13 -9.02 -31.53
CA ASP A 294 -1.22 -9.60 -31.59
C ASP A 294 -1.60 -10.32 -30.29
N VAL A 295 -0.63 -10.99 -29.66
CA VAL A 295 -0.82 -11.62 -28.34
C VAL A 295 -1.12 -10.56 -27.28
N TRP A 296 -0.33 -9.49 -27.22
CA TRP A 296 -0.57 -8.41 -26.26
C TRP A 296 -1.88 -7.69 -26.53
N ALA A 297 -2.20 -7.39 -27.79
CA ALA A 297 -3.46 -6.76 -28.14
C ALA A 297 -4.66 -7.60 -27.66
N ARG A 298 -4.59 -8.93 -27.82
CA ARG A 298 -5.62 -9.84 -27.31
C ARG A 298 -5.73 -9.81 -25.79
N ILE A 299 -4.61 -9.89 -25.06
CA ILE A 299 -4.61 -9.84 -23.59
C ILE A 299 -5.21 -8.53 -23.10
N ILE A 300 -4.79 -7.40 -23.69
CA ILE A 300 -5.28 -6.07 -23.32
C ILE A 300 -6.77 -5.93 -23.63
N GLU A 301 -7.25 -6.42 -24.77
CA GLU A 301 -8.68 -6.36 -25.10
C GLU A 301 -9.51 -7.28 -24.19
N GLN A 302 -8.92 -8.35 -23.66
CA GLN A 302 -9.57 -9.21 -22.66
C GLN A 302 -9.62 -8.56 -21.27
N SER A 303 -8.58 -7.85 -20.85
CA SER A 303 -8.51 -7.28 -19.49
C SER A 303 -9.06 -5.86 -19.39
N ALA A 304 -9.00 -5.11 -20.49
CA ALA A 304 -9.42 -3.74 -20.62
C ALA A 304 -10.11 -3.49 -21.98
N PRO A 305 -11.31 -4.08 -22.20
CA PRO A 305 -12.02 -3.95 -23.48
C PRO A 305 -12.19 -2.49 -23.92
N GLY A 306 -11.89 -2.22 -25.19
CA GLY A 306 -11.97 -0.89 -25.80
C GLY A 306 -10.84 0.08 -25.44
N TYR A 307 -9.90 -0.28 -24.56
CA TYR A 307 -8.77 0.60 -24.21
C TYR A 307 -7.91 0.93 -25.43
N LEU A 308 -7.59 -0.06 -26.27
CA LEU A 308 -6.73 0.14 -27.45
C LEU A 308 -7.35 1.09 -28.47
N GLU A 309 -8.67 1.06 -28.63
CA GLU A 309 -9.39 2.00 -29.49
C GLU A 309 -9.33 3.42 -28.91
N LEU A 310 -9.52 3.58 -27.61
CA LEU A 310 -9.40 4.86 -26.93
C LEU A 310 -7.97 5.43 -27.04
N GLU A 311 -6.93 4.60 -26.85
CA GLU A 311 -5.54 5.01 -27.00
C GLU A 311 -5.21 5.45 -28.43
N ALA A 312 -5.70 4.71 -29.44
CA ALA A 312 -5.53 5.11 -30.85
C ALA A 312 -6.19 6.46 -31.18
N GLN A 313 -7.20 6.87 -30.41
CA GLN A 313 -7.92 8.14 -30.57
C GLN A 313 -7.40 9.25 -29.66
N GLY A 314 -6.41 8.99 -28.78
CA GLY A 314 -5.95 9.95 -27.76
C GLY A 314 -7.01 10.25 -26.69
N ARG A 315 -7.87 9.27 -26.40
CA ARG A 315 -9.02 9.35 -25.48
C ARG A 315 -8.88 8.38 -24.29
N GLU A 316 -7.67 7.98 -23.94
CA GLU A 316 -7.36 7.06 -22.84
C GLU A 316 -7.95 7.51 -21.50
N VAL A 317 -8.00 8.83 -21.29
CA VAL A 317 -8.61 9.44 -20.09
C VAL A 317 -10.09 9.11 -19.95
N GLU A 318 -10.75 8.63 -21.00
CA GLU A 318 -12.14 8.22 -20.98
C GLU A 318 -12.38 6.82 -20.43
N PHE A 319 -11.33 5.99 -20.40
CA PHE A 319 -11.41 4.62 -19.89
C PHE A 319 -11.78 4.64 -18.39
N GLN A 320 -12.71 3.77 -17.99
CA GLN A 320 -13.20 3.68 -16.61
C GLN A 320 -12.51 2.51 -15.90
N LEU A 321 -11.96 2.73 -14.70
CA LEU A 321 -11.29 1.67 -13.93
C LEU A 321 -12.23 0.51 -13.55
N GLU A 322 -13.54 0.75 -13.55
CA GLU A 322 -14.60 -0.24 -13.39
C GLU A 322 -14.69 -1.24 -14.55
N HIS A 323 -14.11 -0.91 -15.71
CA HIS A 323 -14.07 -1.79 -16.87
C HIS A 323 -12.81 -2.65 -16.93
N LEU A 324 -11.90 -2.54 -15.96
CA LEU A 324 -10.85 -3.54 -15.78
C LEU A 324 -11.48 -4.83 -15.26
N LEU A 325 -11.29 -5.92 -16.01
CA LEU A 325 -11.90 -7.21 -15.72
C LEU A 325 -10.95 -8.08 -14.90
N GLU A 326 -11.50 -8.73 -13.87
CA GLU A 326 -10.86 -9.90 -13.23
C GLU A 326 -10.87 -11.01 -14.29
N ILE A 327 -9.71 -11.36 -14.81
CA ILE A 327 -9.57 -12.47 -15.75
C ILE A 327 -9.24 -13.72 -14.93
N GLU A 328 -10.20 -14.65 -14.88
CA GLU A 328 -10.01 -16.03 -14.38
C GLU A 328 -9.28 -16.92 -15.39
#